data_AF-A0A6C0IBW8-F1
#
_entry.id   AF-A0A6C0IBW8-F1
#
_cell.length_a   1.000
_cell.length_b   1.000
_cell.length_c   1.000
_cell.angle_alpha   90.00
_cell.angle_beta   90.00
_cell.angle_gamma   90.00
#
_symmetry.space_group_name_H-M   'P 1'
#
loop_
_entity.id
_entity.type
_entity.pdbx_description
1 polymer ?
#
loop_
_entity_poly.entity_id
_entity_poly.type
_entity_poly.pdbx_seq_one_letter_code
_entity_poly.pdbx_strand_id
1 'polypeptide(L)'
;MTLMPHYVITKYTRDQAKRLGVSVKHSTNPKKKLDVFDKDGKKIASCGGMGYSDYPTFWKNEGKAVADEHRRRYKQRHEKDRHVVGSPGYYADKLLW
;
A
#
# COMPACT_ATOMS: atom_id res chain seq x y z
N MET A 1 -23.28 11.85 -7.43
CA MET A 1 -22.24 11.47 -6.45
C MET A 1 -21.96 9.99 -6.60
N THR A 2 -20.92 9.61 -7.36
CA THR A 2 -20.52 8.21 -7.48
C THR A 2 -19.92 7.78 -6.15
N LEU A 3 -20.52 6.79 -5.49
CA LEU A 3 -19.97 6.17 -4.29
C LEU A 3 -18.65 5.50 -4.72
N MET A 4 -17.51 6.17 -4.50
CA MET A 4 -16.21 5.50 -4.62
C MET A 4 -16.22 4.38 -3.57
N PRO A 5 -16.10 3.09 -3.95
CA PRO A 5 -16.09 2.02 -2.96
C PRO A 5 -14.97 2.30 -1.96
N HIS A 6 -15.32 2.31 -0.67
CA HIS A 6 -14.37 2.57 0.39
C HIS A 6 -13.24 1.53 0.32
N TYR A 7 -11.99 2.00 0.24
CA TYR A 7 -10.83 1.11 0.17
C TYR A 7 -10.83 0.15 1.36
N VAL A 8 -10.56 -1.15 1.13
CA VAL A 8 -10.50 -2.14 2.20
C VAL A 8 -9.04 -2.54 2.40
N ILE A 9 -8.50 -2.26 3.59
CA ILE A 9 -7.19 -2.76 3.99
C ILE A 9 -7.28 -4.29 4.05
N THR A 10 -6.46 -4.97 3.27
CA THR A 10 -6.51 -6.44 3.13
C THR A 10 -5.71 -7.15 4.21
N LYS A 11 -5.89 -8.48 4.34
CA LYS A 11 -5.04 -9.30 5.21
C LYS A 11 -3.56 -9.24 4.77
N TYR A 12 -3.31 -9.26 3.46
CA TYR A 12 -1.96 -9.10 2.90
C TYR A 12 -1.25 -7.88 3.49
N THR A 13 -1.89 -6.70 3.40
CA THR A 13 -1.34 -5.45 3.89
C THR A 13 -1.08 -5.46 5.40
N ARG A 14 -2.00 -6.03 6.18
CA ARG A 14 -1.82 -6.17 7.64
C ARG A 14 -0.66 -7.13 7.99
N ASP A 15 -0.53 -8.23 7.26
CA ASP A 15 0.55 -9.19 7.45
C ASP A 15 1.91 -8.54 7.11
N GLN A 16 1.99 -7.75 6.04
CA GLN A 16 3.20 -6.99 5.71
C GLN A 16 3.53 -5.94 6.78
N ALA A 17 2.53 -5.20 7.27
CA ALA A 17 2.73 -4.23 8.35
C ALA A 17 3.30 -4.91 9.60
N LYS A 18 2.75 -6.07 9.98
CA LYS A 18 3.26 -6.89 11.10
C LYS A 18 4.72 -7.30 10.90
N ARG A 19 5.09 -7.76 9.70
CA ARG A 19 6.49 -8.14 9.38
C ARG A 19 7.46 -6.96 9.49
N LEU A 20 7.00 -5.76 9.17
CA LEU A 20 7.79 -4.53 9.23
C LEU A 20 7.82 -3.89 10.64
N GLY A 21 7.06 -4.42 11.60
CA GLY A 21 6.95 -3.82 12.93
C GLY A 21 6.19 -2.49 12.98
N VAL A 22 5.28 -2.27 12.02
CA VAL A 22 4.44 -1.06 11.95
C VAL A 22 2.96 -1.42 12.03
N SER A 23 2.11 -0.44 12.31
CA SER A 23 0.65 -0.58 12.17
C SER A 23 0.11 0.32 11.07
N VAL A 24 -1.05 -0.04 10.52
CA VAL A 24 -1.70 0.70 9.43
C VAL A 24 -3.15 0.98 9.74
N LYS A 25 -3.63 2.16 9.35
CA LYS A 25 -5.05 2.56 9.40
C LYS A 25 -5.43 3.21 8.07
N HIS A 26 -6.72 3.39 7.83
CA HIS A 26 -7.19 4.21 6.73
C HIS A 26 -6.60 5.61 6.84
N SER A 27 -6.10 6.11 5.73
CA SER A 27 -5.48 7.42 5.70
C SER A 27 -6.49 8.53 5.99
N THR A 28 -6.09 9.51 6.81
CA THR A 28 -6.86 10.75 6.98
C THR A 28 -6.76 11.68 5.77
N ASN A 29 -5.77 11.47 4.90
CA ASN A 29 -5.67 12.15 3.60
C ASN A 29 -6.50 11.39 2.55
N PRO A 30 -7.52 12.01 1.93
CA PRO A 30 -8.42 11.34 0.98
C PRO A 30 -7.74 10.93 -0.34
N LYS A 31 -6.53 11.43 -0.63
CA LYS A 31 -5.74 11.02 -1.80
C LYS A 31 -4.91 9.75 -1.53
N LYS A 32 -4.84 9.30 -0.27
CA LYS A 32 -4.01 8.18 0.16
C LYS A 32 -4.84 7.04 0.74
N LYS A 33 -4.32 5.81 0.67
CA LYS A 33 -4.99 4.60 1.17
C LYS A 33 -4.70 4.37 2.65
N LEU A 34 -3.43 4.43 3.03
CA LEU A 34 -2.95 4.03 4.36
C LEU A 34 -2.23 5.17 5.06
N ASP A 35 -2.49 5.32 6.35
CA ASP A 35 -1.56 5.93 7.29
C ASP A 35 -0.77 4.82 7.99
N VAL A 36 0.55 5.02 8.10
CA VAL A 36 1.49 4.10 8.73
C VAL A 36 1.95 4.70 10.04
N PHE A 37 1.97 3.88 11.10
CA PHE A 37 2.34 4.29 12.45
C PHE A 37 3.47 3.40 12.98
N ASP A 38 4.41 4.00 13.69
CA ASP A 38 5.44 3.26 14.42
C ASP A 38 4.86 2.54 15.65
N LYS A 39 5.73 1.83 16.37
CA LYS A 39 5.38 1.08 17.58
C LYS A 39 4.82 1.95 18.71
N ASP A 40 5.17 3.24 18.73
CA ASP A 40 4.74 4.20 19.75
C ASP A 40 3.45 4.92 19.33
N GLY A 41 2.88 4.56 18.18
CA GLY A 41 1.62 5.10 17.66
C GLY A 41 1.77 6.43 16.93
N LYS A 42 3.00 6.89 16.66
CA LYS A 42 3.25 8.11 15.89
C LYS A 42 3.10 7.81 14.40
N LYS A 43 2.32 8.65 13.71
CA LYS A 43 2.18 8.59 12.25
C LYS A 43 3.50 8.97 11.58
N ILE A 44 4.02 8.07 10.74
CA ILE A 44 5.32 8.23 10.07
C ILE A 44 5.19 8.37 8.55
N ALA A 45 4.08 7.91 7.95
CA ALA A 45 3.83 8.10 6.51
C ALA A 45 2.35 7.99 6.15
N SER A 46 2.00 8.51 4.97
CA SER A 46 0.75 8.20 4.26
C SER A 46 1.07 7.66 2.86
N CYS A 47 0.58 6.48 2.50
CA CYS A 47 0.98 5.79 1.27
C CYS A 47 -0.19 5.15 0.50
N GLY A 48 0.09 4.77 -0.77
CA GLY A 48 -0.88 4.24 -1.73
C GLY A 48 -1.83 5.31 -2.27
N GLY A 49 -1.97 5.46 -3.59
CA GLY A 49 -2.91 6.42 -4.18
C GLY A 49 -4.33 5.85 -4.27
N MET A 50 -5.35 6.62 -3.85
CA MET A 50 -6.75 6.15 -3.90
C MET A 50 -7.28 5.85 -5.31
N GLY A 51 -6.75 6.52 -6.34
CA GLY A 51 -7.13 6.30 -7.74
C GLY A 51 -6.48 5.10 -8.43
N TYR A 52 -5.67 4.31 -7.71
CA TYR A 52 -4.93 3.19 -8.28
C TYR A 52 -5.18 1.90 -7.49
N SER A 53 -5.28 0.77 -8.18
CA SER A 53 -5.27 -0.56 -7.57
C SER A 53 -3.90 -0.92 -6.97
N ASP A 54 -3.86 -1.96 -6.14
CA ASP A 54 -2.64 -2.51 -5.53
C ASP A 54 -2.57 -4.03 -5.73
N TYR A 55 -1.46 -4.67 -5.36
CA TYR A 55 -1.24 -6.10 -5.58
C TYR A 55 -2.38 -6.99 -5.05
N PRO A 56 -2.85 -6.88 -3.79
CA PRO A 56 -3.93 -7.73 -3.32
C PRO A 56 -5.27 -7.43 -4.01
N THR A 57 -5.50 -6.20 -4.48
CA THR A 57 -6.69 -5.87 -5.29
C THR A 57 -6.64 -6.54 -6.67
N PHE A 58 -5.51 -6.44 -7.38
CA PHE A 58 -5.33 -7.12 -8.66
C PHE A 58 -5.44 -8.63 -8.53
N TRP A 59 -4.84 -9.20 -7.48
CA TRP A 59 -4.91 -10.64 -7.27
C TRP A 59 -6.36 -11.08 -7.05
N LYS A 60 -7.10 -10.37 -6.19
CA LYS A 60 -8.50 -10.69 -5.92
C LYS A 60 -9.39 -10.61 -7.17
N ASN A 61 -9.20 -9.58 -8.00
CA ASN A 61 -10.11 -9.27 -9.09
C ASN A 61 -9.73 -9.93 -10.42
N GLU A 62 -8.43 -10.11 -10.68
CA GLU A 62 -7.89 -10.47 -12.00
C GLU A 62 -6.95 -11.68 -11.93
N GLY A 63 -6.64 -12.17 -10.74
CA GLY A 63 -5.81 -13.35 -10.52
C GLY A 63 -4.31 -13.04 -10.37
N LYS A 64 -3.59 -14.06 -9.92
CA LYS A 64 -2.20 -13.90 -9.46
C LYS A 64 -1.23 -13.48 -10.58
N ALA A 65 -1.36 -14.06 -11.77
CA ALA A 65 -0.46 -13.76 -12.89
C ALA A 65 -0.53 -12.27 -13.30
N VAL A 66 -1.74 -11.72 -13.36
CA VAL A 66 -1.98 -10.30 -13.64
C VAL A 66 -1.40 -9.44 -12.52
N ALA A 67 -1.68 -9.79 -11.25
CA ALA A 67 -1.15 -9.07 -10.10
C ALA A 67 0.39 -9.04 -10.04
N ASP A 68 1.03 -10.17 -10.35
CA ASP A 68 2.49 -10.30 -10.38
C ASP A 68 3.10 -9.41 -11.46
N GLU A 69 2.48 -9.31 -12.64
CA GLU A 69 2.94 -8.42 -13.72
C GLU A 69 2.77 -6.94 -13.35
N HIS A 70 1.63 -6.56 -12.75
CA HIS A 70 1.44 -5.20 -12.24
C HIS A 70 2.47 -4.85 -11.16
N ARG A 71 2.76 -5.77 -10.25
CA ARG A 71 3.80 -5.60 -9.23
C ARG A 71 5.18 -5.44 -9.82
N ARG A 72 5.55 -6.25 -10.82
CA ARG A 72 6.83 -6.13 -11.53
C ARG A 72 6.99 -4.75 -12.15
N ARG A 73 5.98 -4.27 -12.88
CA ARG A 73 5.97 -2.92 -13.48
C ARG A 73 6.03 -1.82 -12.44
N TYR A 74 5.28 -1.95 -11.34
CA TYR A 74 5.35 -1.00 -10.23
C TYR A 74 6.79 -0.88 -9.71
N LYS A 75 7.44 -2.01 -9.41
CA LYS A 75 8.81 -2.03 -8.88
C LYS A 75 9.82 -1.39 -9.83
N GLN A 76 9.69 -1.63 -11.13
CA GLN A 76 10.55 -1.00 -12.14
C GLN A 76 10.39 0.53 -12.17
N ARG A 77 9.15 1.05 -12.16
CA ARG A 77 8.90 2.50 -12.17
C ARG A 77 9.36 3.20 -10.90
N HIS A 78 9.35 2.49 -9.78
CA HIS A 78 9.68 3.01 -8.45
C HIS A 78 11.06 2.56 -7.95
N GLU A 79 11.92 2.00 -8.81
CA GLU A 79 13.20 1.44 -8.37
C GLU A 79 14.09 2.48 -7.68
N LYS A 80 14.06 3.73 -8.16
CA LYS A 80 14.84 4.84 -7.60
C LYS A 80 14.43 5.27 -6.19
N ASP A 81 13.20 4.99 -5.77
CA ASP A 81 12.62 5.57 -4.54
C ASP A 81 12.05 4.51 -3.56
N ARG A 82 11.69 3.32 -4.02
CA ARG A 82 11.08 2.25 -3.20
C ARG A 82 12.00 1.67 -2.13
N HIS A 83 13.30 1.95 -2.20
CA HIS A 83 14.30 1.48 -1.23
C HIS A 83 14.61 2.49 -0.13
N VAL A 84 14.10 3.73 -0.21
CA VAL A 84 14.33 4.76 0.80
C VAL A 84 13.49 4.46 2.04
N VAL A 85 14.07 3.72 2.99
CA VAL A 85 13.41 3.26 4.22
C VAL A 85 12.72 4.42 4.95
N GLY A 86 11.49 4.19 5.40
CA GLY A 86 10.68 5.19 6.10
C GLY A 86 9.96 6.18 5.18
N SER A 87 10.26 6.21 3.88
CA SER A 87 9.55 7.06 2.92
C SER A 87 8.15 6.53 2.60
N PRO A 88 7.22 7.39 2.14
CA PRO A 88 5.93 6.94 1.60
C PRO A 88 6.04 5.94 0.45
N GLY A 89 7.08 6.04 -0.37
CA GLY A 89 7.36 5.12 -1.49
C GLY A 89 7.77 3.73 -0.99
N TYR A 90 8.64 3.68 0.00
CA TYR A 90 9.02 2.43 0.68
C TYR A 90 7.81 1.73 1.29
N TYR A 91 6.97 2.43 2.04
CA TYR A 91 5.78 1.81 2.62
C TYR A 91 4.76 1.39 1.57
N ALA A 92 4.61 2.13 0.46
CA ALA A 92 3.78 1.67 -0.65
C ALA A 92 4.30 0.36 -1.27
N ASP A 93 5.62 0.25 -1.52
CA ASP A 93 6.23 -0.99 -2.03
C ASP A 93 6.00 -2.16 -1.08
N LYS A 94 6.30 -2.00 0.22
CA LYS A 94 6.27 -3.13 1.16
C LYS A 94 4.87 -3.53 1.59
N LEU A 95 3.91 -2.60 1.65
CA LEU A 95 2.58 -2.86 2.21
C LEU A 95 1.53 -3.17 1.14
N LEU A 96 1.71 -2.66 -0.08
CA LEU A 96 0.70 -2.70 -1.15
C LEU A 96 1.18 -3.38 -2.43
N TRP A 97 2.50 -3.54 -2.63
CA TRP A 97 3.12 -4.19 -3.79
C TRP A 97 4.10 -5.27 -3.36
#